data_AF-A0A661HDF8-F1
#
_entry.id   AF-A0A661HDF8-F1
#
_cell.length_a   1.000
_cell.length_b   1.000
_cell.length_c   1.000
_cell.angle_alpha   90.00
_cell.angle_beta   90.00
_cell.angle_gamma   90.00
#
_symmetry.space_group_name_H-M   'P 1'
#
loop_
_entity.id
_entity.type
_entity.pdbx_description
1 polymer ?
#
loop_
_entity_poly.entity_id
_entity_poly.type
_entity_poly.pdbx_seq_one_letter_code
_entity_poly.pdbx_strand_id
1 'polypeptide(L)'
;MVKGLRSRNSCRLVITIFHAAGYSHLAVMFDFLGPKNYSYRVVNAAGKRVDTVVKCKGFSLRYSAASHINFARMRRQVRNFVKGKDDPVAVYLQAIRRTKDHRIVSEVQRKIHRVVYKKRKLARESFRTLPFGY
;
A
#
# COMPACT_ATOMS: atom_id res chain seq x y z
N MET A 1 -22.09 13.65 2.57
CA MET A 1 -22.89 12.51 2.06
C MET A 1 -22.08 11.79 0.97
N VAL A 2 -21.45 10.65 1.30
CA VAL A 2 -20.56 9.89 0.39
C VAL A 2 -21.42 8.97 -0.48
N LYS A 3 -21.56 9.27 -1.78
CA LYS A 3 -22.21 8.35 -2.75
C LYS A 3 -21.13 7.48 -3.42
N GLY A 4 -21.08 6.20 -3.06
CA GLY A 4 -20.14 5.24 -3.64
C GLY A 4 -20.69 4.61 -4.92
N LEU A 5 -20.12 4.97 -6.08
CA LEU A 5 -20.37 4.28 -7.34
C LEU A 5 -19.60 2.95 -7.38
N ARG A 6 -20.34 1.83 -7.50
CA ARG A 6 -19.79 0.48 -7.66
C ARG A 6 -19.52 0.19 -9.15
N SER A 7 -18.25 0.11 -9.54
CA SER A 7 -17.84 -0.47 -10.82
C SER A 7 -17.43 -1.93 -10.60
N ARG A 8 -18.10 -2.84 -11.33
CA ARG A 8 -17.76 -4.27 -11.40
C ARG A 8 -16.34 -4.40 -12.02
N ASN A 9 -15.49 -5.27 -11.47
CA ASN A 9 -14.24 -5.79 -12.07
C ASN A 9 -12.89 -5.09 -11.82
N SER A 10 -12.73 -4.20 -10.85
CA SER A 10 -11.39 -3.93 -10.31
C SER A 10 -11.45 -3.37 -8.89
N CYS A 11 -10.45 -3.69 -8.05
CA CYS A 11 -10.22 -3.01 -6.77
C CYS A 11 -10.06 -1.50 -7.05
N ARG A 12 -11.17 -0.77 -7.00
CA ARG A 12 -11.28 0.67 -7.17
C ARG A 12 -12.20 1.13 -6.07
N LEU A 13 -11.64 1.36 -4.89
CA LEU A 13 -12.33 2.15 -3.87
C LEU A 13 -12.14 3.62 -4.25
N VAL A 14 -12.92 4.11 -5.22
CA VAL A 14 -12.92 5.53 -5.57
C VAL A 14 -13.58 6.29 -4.43
N ILE A 15 -12.77 6.87 -3.55
CA ILE A 15 -13.25 7.86 -2.58
C ILE A 15 -13.22 9.20 -3.29
N THR A 16 -14.39 9.71 -3.67
CA THR A 16 -14.56 11.07 -4.17
C THR A 16 -14.62 11.99 -2.96
N ILE A 17 -13.54 12.72 -2.69
CA ILE A 17 -13.54 13.76 -1.65
C ILE A 17 -14.05 15.05 -2.30
N PHE A 18 -15.25 15.49 -1.93
CA PHE A 18 -15.76 16.81 -2.31
C PHE A 18 -15.21 17.83 -1.30
N HIS A 19 -14.30 18.69 -1.73
CA HIS A 19 -13.86 19.84 -0.94
C HIS A 19 -14.62 21.09 -1.41
N ALA A 20 -15.14 21.87 -0.47
CA ALA A 20 -15.94 23.06 -0.70
C ALA A 20 -15.04 24.26 -1.06
N ALA A 21 -14.41 24.24 -2.24
CA ALA A 21 -13.89 25.40 -2.97
C ALA A 21 -13.16 24.92 -4.24
N GLY A 22 -13.79 25.07 -5.41
CA GLY A 22 -13.14 24.86 -6.70
C GLY A 22 -13.12 23.41 -7.19
N TYR A 23 -13.88 23.13 -8.26
CA TYR A 23 -14.06 21.83 -8.87
C TYR A 23 -12.75 21.17 -9.31
N SER A 24 -12.31 20.13 -8.60
CA SER A 24 -11.55 19.04 -9.20
C SER A 24 -11.98 17.72 -8.55
N HIS A 25 -12.69 16.88 -9.30
CA HIS A 25 -13.06 15.54 -8.81
C HIS A 25 -11.78 14.72 -8.63
N LEU A 26 -11.37 14.50 -7.38
CA LEU A 26 -10.23 13.65 -7.06
C LEU A 26 -10.72 12.25 -6.74
N ALA A 27 -10.33 11.29 -7.57
CA ALA A 27 -10.53 9.87 -7.30
C ALA A 27 -9.26 9.29 -6.70
N VAL A 28 -9.40 8.61 -5.55
CA VAL A 28 -8.26 7.98 -4.88
C VAL A 28 -8.33 6.47 -5.05
N MET A 29 -7.29 5.84 -5.58
CA MET A 29 -7.18 4.38 -5.65
C MET A 29 -6.36 3.88 -4.46
N PHE A 30 -6.93 3.06 -3.59
CA PHE A 30 -6.28 2.53 -2.40
C PHE A 30 -5.89 1.05 -2.53
N ASP A 31 -4.67 0.74 -2.12
CA ASP A 31 -4.18 -0.62 -1.91
C ASP A 31 -3.67 -0.74 -0.46
N PHE A 32 -4.37 -1.52 0.36
CA PHE A 32 -3.97 -1.81 1.75
C PHE A 32 -3.26 -3.14 1.78
N LEU A 33 -2.04 -3.23 2.29
CA LEU A 33 -1.34 -4.51 2.47
C LEU A 33 -1.33 -4.95 3.94
N GLY A 34 -1.77 -4.08 4.84
CA GLY A 34 -1.86 -4.34 6.27
C GLY A 34 -1.83 -3.03 7.07
N PRO A 35 -1.86 -3.11 8.41
CA PRO A 35 -1.69 -1.94 9.27
C PRO A 35 -0.37 -1.23 8.95
N LYS A 36 -0.41 0.09 8.67
CA LYS A 36 0.77 0.93 8.38
C LYS A 36 1.56 0.51 7.12
N ASN A 37 0.94 -0.27 6.22
CA ASN A 37 1.46 -0.64 4.91
C ASN A 37 0.38 -0.43 3.84
N TYR A 38 0.38 0.72 3.18
CA TYR A 38 -0.63 1.10 2.18
C TYR A 38 -0.06 2.03 1.12
N SER A 39 -0.68 2.01 -0.05
CA SER A 39 -0.38 2.95 -1.11
C SER A 39 -1.66 3.50 -1.72
N TYR A 40 -1.63 4.75 -2.16
CA TYR A 40 -2.74 5.31 -2.90
C TYR A 40 -2.29 6.24 -4.03
N ARG A 41 -3.14 6.35 -5.04
CA ARG A 41 -2.95 7.27 -6.16
C ARG A 41 -4.11 8.24 -6.21
N VAL A 42 -3.80 9.53 -6.29
CA VAL A 42 -4.77 10.60 -6.50
C VAL A 42 -4.82 10.87 -8.00
N VAL A 43 -6.01 10.81 -8.60
CA VAL A 43 -6.25 11.18 -10.00
C VAL A 43 -7.25 12.32 -10.08
N ASN A 44 -7.08 13.21 -11.06
CA ASN A 44 -8.01 14.31 -11.31
C ASN A 44 -9.27 13.85 -12.05
N ALA A 45 -10.18 14.79 -12.30
CA ALA A 45 -11.44 14.53 -12.99
C ALA A 45 -11.23 13.98 -14.41
N ALA A 46 -10.13 14.38 -15.07
CA ALA A 46 -9.72 13.90 -16.39
C ALA A 46 -9.01 12.52 -16.34
N GLY A 47 -8.93 11.87 -15.17
CA GLY A 47 -8.25 10.59 -14.99
C GLY A 47 -6.73 10.65 -14.98
N LYS A 48 -6.14 11.85 -15.08
CA LYS A 48 -4.69 12.07 -15.01
C LYS A 48 -4.21 11.91 -13.57
N ARG A 49 -3.09 11.21 -13.39
CA ARG A 49 -2.43 11.07 -12.09
C ARG A 49 -1.93 12.43 -11.59
N VAL A 50 -2.39 12.82 -10.42
CA VAL A 50 -1.94 14.01 -9.69
C VAL A 50 -0.81 13.63 -8.74
N ASP A 51 -1.01 12.57 -7.95
CA ASP A 51 -0.04 12.17 -6.92
C ASP A 51 -0.04 10.65 -6.70
N THR A 52 1.05 10.12 -6.14
CA THR A 52 1.16 8.73 -5.69
C THR A 52 1.92 8.67 -4.38
N VAL A 53 1.24 8.18 -3.35
CA VAL A 53 1.77 8.05 -2.01
C VAL A 53 1.94 6.57 -1.68
N VAL A 54 3.12 6.22 -1.17
CA VAL A 54 3.43 4.88 -0.66
C VAL A 54 3.88 5.03 0.78
N LYS A 55 3.19 4.35 1.70
CA LYS A 55 3.56 4.31 3.11
C LYS A 55 3.83 2.87 3.54
N CYS A 56 5.06 2.59 3.91
CA CYS A 56 5.49 1.28 4.37
C CYS A 56 6.34 1.41 5.64
N LYS A 57 5.74 1.18 6.80
CA LYS A 57 6.47 1.21 8.08
C LYS A 57 7.47 0.05 8.14
N GLY A 58 8.69 0.32 8.60
CA GLY A 58 9.75 -0.69 8.76
C GLY A 58 10.73 -0.77 7.59
N PHE A 59 10.47 -0.03 6.51
CA PHE A 59 11.35 0.12 5.35
C PHE A 59 11.68 1.60 5.14
N SER A 60 12.97 1.91 5.00
CA SER A 60 13.40 3.22 4.54
C SER A 60 13.26 3.24 3.01
N LEU A 61 12.36 4.06 2.47
CA LEU A 61 12.09 4.15 1.02
C LEU A 61 13.18 4.95 0.28
N ARG A 62 14.44 4.50 0.39
CA ARG A 62 15.53 4.94 -0.50
C ARG A 62 15.28 4.42 -1.91
N TYR A 63 16.01 4.95 -2.90
CA TYR A 63 15.85 4.59 -4.32
C TYR A 63 15.78 3.07 -4.57
N SER A 64 16.69 2.29 -3.97
CA SER A 64 16.71 0.82 -4.10
C SER A 64 15.49 0.14 -3.47
N ALA A 65 14.99 0.63 -2.33
CA ALA A 65 13.80 0.07 -1.70
C ALA A 65 12.52 0.51 -2.43
N ALA A 66 12.48 1.73 -2.98
CA ALA A 66 11.35 2.28 -3.71
C ALA A 66 11.17 1.63 -5.10
N SER A 67 12.24 1.16 -5.74
CA SER A 67 12.13 0.35 -6.97
C SER A 67 11.37 -0.96 -6.71
N HIS A 68 11.54 -1.53 -5.52
CA HIS A 68 10.87 -2.75 -5.08
C HIS A 68 9.51 -2.51 -4.42
N ILE A 69 9.35 -1.44 -3.62
CA ILE A 69 8.13 -1.10 -2.89
C ILE A 69 7.53 0.17 -3.50
N ASN A 70 6.72 -0.03 -4.54
CA ASN A 70 5.98 1.04 -5.20
C ASN A 70 4.48 0.68 -5.35
N PHE A 71 3.68 1.67 -5.75
CA PHE A 71 2.24 1.50 -5.93
C PHE A 71 1.88 0.32 -6.86
N ALA A 72 2.60 0.17 -7.99
CA ALA A 72 2.31 -0.90 -8.95
C ALA A 72 2.61 -2.29 -8.34
N ARG A 73 3.74 -2.44 -7.63
CA ARG A 73 4.09 -3.69 -6.94
C ARG A 73 3.11 -4.02 -5.82
N MET A 74 2.77 -3.04 -4.98
CA MET A 74 1.82 -3.21 -3.88
C MET A 74 0.45 -3.65 -4.38
N ARG A 75 -0.05 -3.03 -5.46
CA ARG A 75 -1.29 -3.42 -6.13
C ARG A 75 -1.22 -4.85 -6.69
N ARG A 76 -0.10 -5.24 -7.29
CA ARG A 76 0.12 -6.61 -7.79
C ARG A 76 0.09 -7.63 -6.64
N GLN A 77 0.76 -7.34 -5.54
CA GLN A 77 0.77 -8.21 -4.36
C GLN A 77 -0.64 -8.42 -3.78
N VAL A 78 -1.46 -7.37 -3.66
CA VAL A 78 -2.85 -7.50 -3.19
C VAL A 78 -3.67 -8.37 -4.14
N ARG A 79 -3.55 -8.18 -5.45
CA ARG A 79 -4.25 -8.99 -6.45
C ARG A 79 -3.84 -10.46 -6.40
N ASN A 80 -2.54 -10.73 -6.27
CA ASN A 80 -2.02 -12.10 -6.14
C ASN A 80 -2.52 -12.74 -4.84
N PHE A 81 -2.48 -12.01 -3.73
CA PHE A 81 -2.98 -12.47 -2.44
C PHE A 81 -4.46 -12.85 -2.49
N VAL A 82 -5.31 -12.04 -3.14
CA VAL A 82 -6.75 -12.36 -3.29
C VAL A 82 -6.96 -13.64 -4.09
N LYS A 83 -6.09 -13.91 -5.07
CA LYS A 83 -6.08 -15.16 -5.85
C LYS A 83 -5.45 -16.35 -5.11
N GLY A 84 -5.12 -16.20 -3.83
CA GLY A 84 -4.47 -17.24 -3.03
C GLY A 84 -2.98 -17.45 -3.35
N LYS A 85 -2.35 -16.54 -4.09
CA LYS A 85 -0.92 -16.61 -4.43
C LYS A 85 -0.12 -15.70 -3.50
N ASP A 86 0.93 -16.23 -2.88
CA ASP A 86 1.89 -15.39 -2.17
C ASP A 86 2.85 -14.72 -3.17
N ASP A 87 3.26 -13.49 -2.87
CA ASP A 87 4.09 -12.67 -3.75
C ASP A 87 5.08 -11.79 -2.96
N PRO A 88 5.93 -12.40 -2.11
CA PRO A 88 6.86 -11.66 -1.27
C PRO A 88 7.96 -10.99 -2.09
N VAL A 89 8.55 -9.93 -1.54
CA VAL A 89 9.70 -9.21 -2.11
C VAL A 89 10.81 -9.14 -1.08
N ALA A 90 12.01 -9.59 -1.43
CA ALA A 90 13.20 -9.32 -0.65
C ALA A 90 13.69 -7.89 -0.94
N VAL A 91 13.89 -7.09 0.11
CA VAL A 91 14.46 -5.76 0.05
C VAL A 91 15.68 -5.72 0.95
N TYR A 92 16.80 -5.27 0.40
CA TYR A 92 18.07 -5.14 1.11
C TYR A 92 18.22 -3.69 1.57
N LEU A 93 18.41 -3.51 2.87
CA LEU A 93 18.50 -2.20 3.51
C LEU A 93 19.80 -2.11 4.31
N GLN A 94 20.47 -0.98 4.24
CA GLN A 94 21.55 -0.66 5.19
C GLN A 94 20.94 -0.45 6.57
N ALA A 95 21.45 -1.17 7.57
CA ALA A 95 21.02 -1.10 8.95
C ALA A 95 22.24 -0.88 9.86
N ILE A 96 22.07 0.00 10.84
CA ILE A 96 23.07 0.20 11.89
C ILE A 96 22.72 -0.73 13.04
N ARG A 97 23.69 -1.52 13.49
CA ARG A 97 23.56 -2.47 14.60
C ARG A 97 24.62 -2.24 15.65
N ARG A 98 24.31 -2.65 16.88
CA ARG A 98 25.24 -2.65 17.99
C ARG A 98 25.58 -4.09 18.34
N THR A 99 26.86 -4.41 18.37
CA THR A 99 27.34 -5.73 18.80
C THR A 99 27.21 -5.90 20.32
N LYS A 100 27.42 -7.12 20.83
CA LYS A 100 27.44 -7.38 22.28
C LYS A 100 28.52 -6.54 22.98
N ASP A 101 29.66 -6.34 22.33
CA ASP A 101 30.77 -5.48 22.80
C ASP A 101 30.52 -3.99 22.57
N HIS A 102 29.26 -3.61 22.35
CA HIS A 102 28.82 -2.24 22.17
C HIS A 102 29.38 -1.50 20.95
N ARG A 103 30.02 -2.18 20.01
CA ARG A 103 30.52 -1.58 18.76
C ARG A 103 29.39 -1.33 17.78
N ILE A 104 29.45 -0.19 17.10
CA ILE A 104 28.48 0.19 16.06
C ILE A 104 28.99 -0.34 14.73
N VAL A 105 28.19 -1.16 14.05
CA VAL A 105 28.49 -1.73 12.74
C VAL A 105 27.37 -1.40 11.76
N SER A 106 27.74 -1.18 10.49
CA SER A 106 26.79 -1.03 9.39
C SER A 106 26.72 -2.33 8.61
N GLU A 107 25.53 -2.90 8.51
CA GLU A 107 25.31 -4.19 7.86
C GLU A 107 24.16 -4.09 6.85
N VAL A 108 24.25 -4.88 5.77
CA VAL A 108 23.13 -5.05 4.84
C VAL A 108 22.15 -6.07 5.42
N GLN A 109 20.97 -5.59 5.78
CA GLN A 109 19.87 -6.43 6.26
C GLN A 109 18.89 -6.76 5.14
N ARG A 110 18.62 -8.06 4.94
CA ARG A 110 17.52 -8.53 4.09
C ARG A 110 16.20 -8.50 4.86
N LYS A 111 15.18 -7.79 4.33
CA LYS A 111 13.80 -7.79 4.84
C LYS A 111 12.83 -8.29 3.77
N ILE A 112 11.78 -9.00 4.18
CA ILE A 112 10.74 -9.49 3.27
C ILE A 112 9.51 -8.61 3.40
N HIS A 113 9.11 -7.97 2.29
CA HIS A 113 7.86 -7.23 2.16
C HIS A 113 6.78 -8.14 1.55
N ARG A 114 5.65 -8.27 2.24
CA ARG A 114 4.52 -9.11 1.82
C ARG A 114 3.20 -8.54 2.35
N VAL A 115 2.10 -9.05 1.81
CA VAL A 115 0.75 -8.74 2.31
C VAL A 115 0.53 -9.42 3.66
N VAL A 116 0.00 -8.68 4.64
CA VAL A 116 -0.30 -9.18 5.99
C VAL A 116 -1.67 -8.68 6.43
N TYR A 117 -2.69 -9.54 6.31
CA TYR A 117 -4.04 -9.28 6.81
C TYR A 117 -4.41 -10.07 8.08
N LYS A 118 -3.43 -10.38 8.94
CA LYS A 118 -3.69 -11.12 10.20
C LYS A 118 -4.72 -10.45 11.13
N LYS A 119 -4.93 -9.12 11.00
CA LYS A 119 -5.83 -8.32 11.86
C LYS A 119 -7.01 -7.67 11.11
N ARG A 120 -7.22 -8.00 9.83
CA ARG A 120 -8.34 -7.46 9.03
C ARG A 120 -8.92 -8.54 8.12
N LYS A 121 -10.25 -8.61 8.01
CA LYS A 121 -10.93 -9.49 7.07
C LYS A 121 -10.95 -8.83 5.69
N LEU A 122 -10.48 -9.54 4.67
CA LEU A 122 -10.60 -9.09 3.28
C LEU A 122 -11.95 -9.54 2.73
N ALA A 123 -12.81 -8.60 2.36
CA ALA A 123 -14.03 -8.89 1.62
C ALA A 123 -13.63 -9.23 0.18
N ARG A 124 -13.50 -10.54 -0.13
CA ARG A 124 -12.94 -11.06 -1.40
C ARG A 124 -13.61 -10.47 -2.64
N GLU A 125 -14.90 -10.16 -2.56
CA GLU A 125 -15.69 -9.62 -3.68
C GLU A 125 -15.46 -8.13 -3.94
N SER A 126 -15.16 -7.34 -2.90
CA SER A 126 -15.09 -5.88 -2.99
C SER A 126 -13.69 -5.32 -2.74
N PHE A 127 -12.71 -6.19 -2.43
CA PHE A 127 -11.34 -5.84 -2.05
C PHE A 127 -11.26 -4.84 -0.89
N ARG A 128 -12.33 -4.74 -0.09
CA ARG A 128 -12.38 -3.91 1.11
C ARG A 128 -11.78 -4.69 2.27
N THR A 129 -11.05 -3.99 3.13
CA THR A 129 -10.58 -4.56 4.41
C THR A 129 -11.51 -4.11 5.52
N LEU A 130 -12.12 -5.05 6.22
CA LEU A 130 -12.96 -4.81 7.38
C LEU A 130 -12.20 -5.18 8.66
N PRO A 131 -12.45 -4.50 9.79
CA PRO A 131 -12.04 -5.01 11.09
C PRO A 131 -12.72 -6.36 11.37
N PHE A 132 -12.10 -7.19 12.20
CA PHE A 132 -12.77 -8.40 12.70
C PHE A 132 -13.90 -7.98 13.66
N GLY A 133 -15.08 -8.57 13.52
CA GLY A 133 -16.27 -8.26 14.34
C GLY A 133 -17.26 -7.24 13.76
N TYR A 134 -17.09 -6.85 12.49
CA TYR A 134 -18.04 -6.04 11.72
C TYR A 134 -18.91 -6.92 10.81
#